data_AF-A0A830E7N8-F1
#
_entry.id   AF-A0A830E7N8-F1
#
_cell.length_a   1.000
_cell.length_b   1.000
_cell.length_c   1.000
_cell.angle_alpha   90.00
_cell.angle_beta   90.00
_cell.angle_gamma   90.00
#
_symmetry.space_group_name_H-M   'P 1'
#
loop_
_entity.id
_entity.type
_entity.pdbx_description
1 polymer ?
#
loop_
_entity_poly.entity_id
_entity_poly.type
_entity_poly.pdbx_seq_one_letter_code
_entity_poly.pdbx_strand_id
1 'polypeptide(L)' 'MPATLEVKCANEDCELDMFEMHYTYDMPDDVTVADFSCPYCGESRDLEEIQL' A
#
# COMPACT_ATOMS: atom_id res chain seq x y z
N MET A 1 8.61 16.15 -6.00
CA MET A 1 7.47 15.62 -5.24
C MET A 1 7.93 14.29 -4.66
N PRO A 2 7.61 13.96 -3.41
CA PRO A 2 7.87 12.64 -2.87
C PRO A 2 7.26 11.59 -3.80
N ALA A 3 7.84 10.40 -3.87
CA ALA A 3 7.23 9.31 -4.62
C ALA A 3 5.86 8.99 -4.01
N THR A 4 4.83 8.95 -4.85
CA THR A 4 3.55 8.37 -4.50
C THR A 4 3.69 6.85 -4.53
N LEU A 5 3.22 6.16 -3.50
CA LEU A 5 3.10 4.71 -3.50
C LEU A 5 1.61 4.33 -3.66
N GLU A 6 1.27 3.74 -4.80
CA GLU A 6 -0.08 3.21 -5.08
C GLU A 6 -0.13 1.72 -4.74
N VAL A 7 -1.13 1.31 -3.97
CA VAL A 7 -1.26 -0.05 -3.45
C VAL A 7 -2.69 -0.55 -3.66
N LYS A 8 -2.83 -1.80 -4.12
CA LYS A 8 -4.12 -2.53 -4.12
C LYS A 8 -4.14 -3.61 -3.06
N CYS A 9 -5.33 -3.94 -2.59
CA CYS A 9 -5.57 -5.12 -1.77
C CYS A 9 -6.08 -6.26 -2.67
N ALA A 10 -5.29 -7.32 -2.84
CA ALA A 10 -5.63 -8.49 -3.66
C ALA A 10 -6.58 -9.49 -2.95
N ASN A 11 -7.02 -9.16 -1.73
CA ASN A 11 -7.97 -9.99 -0.99
C ASN A 11 -9.38 -9.83 -1.58
N GLU A 12 -9.92 -10.90 -2.18
CA GLU A 12 -11.25 -10.93 -2.80
C GLU A 12 -12.41 -10.68 -1.82
N ASP A 13 -12.19 -10.90 -0.52
CA ASP A 13 -13.16 -10.61 0.55
C ASP A 13 -13.05 -9.16 1.07
N CYS A 14 -12.13 -8.36 0.54
CA CYS A 14 -11.92 -6.97 0.91
C CYS A 14 -12.58 -6.01 -0.09
N GLU A 15 -13.39 -5.08 0.41
CA GLU A 15 -14.06 -4.08 -0.44
C GLU A 15 -13.13 -2.94 -0.90
N LEU A 16 -11.90 -2.89 -0.37
CA LEU A 16 -10.92 -1.87 -0.72
C LEU A 16 -10.16 -2.28 -1.99
N ASP A 17 -10.41 -1.58 -3.09
CA ASP A 17 -9.77 -1.84 -4.38
C ASP A 17 -8.34 -1.28 -4.43
N MET A 18 -8.17 0.02 -4.19
CA MET A 18 -6.88 0.70 -4.23
C MET A 18 -6.84 1.86 -3.24
N PHE A 19 -5.65 2.14 -2.72
CA PHE A 19 -5.36 3.33 -1.93
C PHE A 19 -3.97 3.88 -2.24
N GLU A 20 -3.83 5.18 -2.04
CA GLU A 20 -2.60 5.92 -2.31
C GLU A 20 -1.99 6.37 -0.98
N MET A 21 -0.68 6.19 -0.83
CA MET A 21 0.05 6.65 0.35
C MET A 21 0.87 7.88 0.04
N HIS A 22 0.54 8.97 0.74
CA HIS A 22 1.26 10.24 0.66
C HIS A 22 2.12 10.43 1.89
N TYR A 23 3.44 10.48 1.68
CA TYR A 23 4.41 10.75 2.73
C TYR A 23 4.87 12.20 2.65
N THR A 24 4.75 12.93 3.77
CA THR A 24 5.27 14.30 3.89
C THR A 24 6.80 14.34 3.90
N TYR A 25 7.42 13.22 4.30
CA TYR A 25 8.88 13.03 4.38
C TYR A 25 9.29 11.86 3.49
N ASP A 26 10.57 11.81 3.13
CA ASP A 26 11.11 10.69 2.36
C ASP A 26 10.97 9.39 3.17
N MET A 27 10.37 8.39 2.52
CA MET A 27 10.31 7.03 3.04
C MET A 27 11.72 6.41 2.97
N PRO A 28 12.16 5.64 3.99
CA PRO A 28 13.40 4.88 3.89
C PRO A 28 13.38 3.91 2.70
N ASP A 29 14.52 3.76 2.02
CA ASP A 29 14.64 2.94 0.81
C ASP A 29 14.38 1.43 1.03
N ASP A 30 14.37 0.98 2.28
CA ASP A 30 14.15 -0.42 2.68
C ASP A 30 12.70 -0.74 3.03
N VAL A 31 11.80 0.26 3.05
CA VAL A 31 10.37 0.05 3.29
C VAL A 31 9.69 -0.47 2.04
N THR A 32 8.86 -1.49 2.21
CA THR A 32 8.11 -2.17 1.14
C THR A 32 6.62 -2.21 1.46
N VAL A 33 5.78 -2.60 0.49
CA VAL A 33 4.33 -2.78 0.74
C VAL A 33 4.02 -3.81 1.84
N ALA A 34 4.93 -4.75 2.10
CA ALA A 34 4.77 -5.76 3.15
C ALA A 34 4.87 -5.18 4.58
N ASP A 35 5.41 -3.96 4.73
CA ASP A 35 5.51 -3.25 6.01
C ASP A 35 4.20 -2.54 6.40
N PHE A 36 3.20 -2.57 5.54
CA PHE A 36 1.89 -1.94 5.75
C PHE A 36 0.79 -2.96 6.00
N SER A 37 -0.37 -2.47 6.42
CA SER A 37 -1.58 -3.26 6.58
C SER A 37 -2.73 -2.56 5.88
N CYS A 38 -3.60 -3.33 5.23
CA CYS A 38 -4.77 -2.80 4.57
C CYS A 38 -5.63 -2.05 5.60
N PRO A 39 -5.98 -0.77 5.37
CA PRO A 39 -6.77 0.01 6.32
C PRO A 39 -8.21 -0.50 6.47
N TYR A 40 -8.66 -1.39 5.58
CA TYR A 40 -10.00 -1.97 5.61
C TYR A 40 -10.02 -3.35 6.28
N CYS A 41 -9.28 -4.33 5.76
CA CYS A 41 -9.30 -5.70 6.32
C CYS A 41 -8.22 -5.96 7.38
N GLY A 42 -7.24 -5.06 7.55
CA GLY A 42 -6.16 -5.20 8.54
C GLY A 42 -5.06 -6.20 8.15
N GLU A 43 -5.19 -6.91 7.03
CA GLU A 43 -4.20 -7.85 6.53
C GLU A 43 -3.05 -7.14 5.80
N SER A 44 -1.83 -7.66 5.94
CA SER A 44 -0.63 -7.16 5.23
C SER A 44 -0.23 -8.02 4.03
N ARG A 45 -0.61 -9.30 4.05
CA ARG A 45 -0.15 -10.32 3.08
C ARG A 45 -0.68 -10.12 1.67
N ASP A 46 -1.83 -9.47 1.54
CA ASP A 46 -2.57 -9.32 0.28
C ASP A 46 -2.34 -7.92 -0.34
N LEU A 47 -1.35 -7.16 0.15
CA LEU A 47 -1.01 -5.84 -0.40
C LEU A 47 -0.01 -5.96 -1.56
N GLU A 48 -0.34 -5.33 -2.69
CA GLU A 48 0.49 -5.30 -3.88
C GLU A 48 0.72 -3.86 -4.35
N GLU A 49 1.98 -3.50 -4.60
CA GLU A 49 2.34 -2.24 -5.23
C GLU A 49 1.89 -2.24 -6.70
N ILE A 50 1.29 -1.13 -7.12
CA ILE A 50 0.90 -0.90 -8.51
C ILE A 50 2.05 -0.13 -9.19
N GLN A 51 2.72 -0.77 -10.15
CA GLN A 51 3.70 -0.09 -11.01
C GLN A 51 3.02 0.39 -12.29
N LEU A 52 3.03 1.71 -12.54
CA LEU A 52 2.56 2.38 -13.76
C LEU A 52 3.62 2.42 -14.86
#